data_AF-A0A517WGN2-F1
#
_entry.id   AF-A0A517WGN2-F1
#
_cell.length_a   1.000
_cell.length_b   1.000
_cell.length_c   1.000
_cell.angle_alpha   90.00
_cell.angle_beta   90.00
_cell.angle_gamma   90.00
#
_symmetry.space_group_name_H-M   'P 1'
#
loop_
_entity.id
_entity.type
_entity.pdbx_description
1 polymer ?
#
loop_
_entity_poly.entity_id
_entity_poly.type
_entity_poly.pdbx_seq_one_letter_code
_entity_poly.pdbx_strand_id
1 'polypeptide(L)'
;MRCRHRADQFRLKVLSRRSGTVLVWFAMLLFVLLPLMTLIVHLGMVTLTRKQMQTAVNSAAVEGLRGRDELSETQRRERVRDLVSAEYDDNLNSDGGDALRLGAGPVIGFDDEPSDISLPGTDFKAARTIKSENIGVYDPDLSLNTADGRHGDMLSGQYVRDGRHQENNEYYRGDFLLPDDDASHPYSMYFPLDHGEYDSDIGDDAFLVRLRRTDNPDSLDNVSDVSSSEDTIPFLFGRGPYGGTDFLVRRERGTIVRATAIAQAQPAYRAGVRNEPSGLIGLLNIQMDIDLWLGVVEDEETITLIVGNDLSGQVQLISATETRLTRVTTVGEAPFVHTIGTPLLGTEGYVVLTDGTILNSEDDPIRRIVGFGLVTNAALTNGDTEISITRQLPQPVGLQNVSASVRPPESGDWSDINLSSLFSKIQAHSAEGRLILAPALVRTME
;
A
#
# COMPACT_ATOMS: atom_id res chain seq x y z
N MET A 1 89.59 20.06 55.91
CA MET A 1 88.66 21.03 56.54
C MET A 1 87.64 21.44 55.49
N ARG A 2 86.36 21.08 55.69
CA ARG A 2 85.13 21.70 55.13
C ARG A 2 84.97 21.84 53.59
N CYS A 3 83.82 21.65 52.96
CA CYS A 3 82.52 21.08 53.32
C CYS A 3 81.67 21.07 52.03
N ARG A 4 80.89 20.00 51.85
CA ARG A 4 79.51 19.97 51.32
C ARG A 4 79.10 20.99 50.23
N HIS A 5 78.90 20.50 49.01
CA HIS A 5 77.67 20.77 48.24
C HIS A 5 77.46 19.68 47.17
N ARG A 6 76.92 18.56 47.60
CA ARG A 6 76.34 17.50 46.76
C ARG A 6 74.97 17.20 47.37
N ALA A 7 73.98 16.99 46.49
CA ALA A 7 72.56 16.75 46.77
C ALA A 7 71.70 18.03 46.83
N ASP A 8 71.28 18.50 45.65
CA ASP A 8 69.89 19.00 45.48
C ASP A 8 69.45 19.13 44.00
N GLN A 9 70.37 19.00 43.03
CA GLN A 9 69.99 19.10 41.61
C GLN A 9 69.47 17.81 40.94
N PHE A 10 69.31 16.70 41.67
CA PHE A 10 68.84 15.42 41.11
C PHE A 10 67.41 15.04 41.54
N ARG A 11 66.57 16.02 41.93
CA ARG A 11 65.16 15.79 42.29
C ARG A 11 64.14 16.62 41.50
N LEU A 12 64.44 16.92 40.23
CA LEU A 12 63.47 17.50 39.28
C LEU A 12 63.46 16.76 37.93
N LYS A 13 63.47 15.42 37.94
CA LYS A 13 63.40 14.62 36.70
C LYS A 13 62.35 13.50 36.68
N VAL A 14 61.34 13.52 37.55
CA VAL A 14 60.26 12.51 37.53
C VAL A 14 58.86 13.10 37.71
N LEU A 15 58.63 14.32 37.24
CA LEU A 15 57.27 14.88 37.11
C LEU A 15 57.04 15.60 35.77
N SER A 16 57.78 15.24 34.71
CA SER A 16 57.42 15.66 33.34
C SER A 16 56.38 14.71 32.73
N ARG A 17 55.16 14.88 33.26
CA ARG A 17 53.87 14.91 32.56
C ARG A 17 53.66 13.96 31.37
N ARG A 18 52.77 12.99 31.61
CA ARG A 18 51.95 12.24 30.62
C ARG A 18 50.99 13.15 29.81
N SER A 19 51.45 14.30 29.32
CA SER A 19 50.57 15.29 28.63
C SER A 19 50.28 14.96 27.17
N GLY A 20 50.95 13.96 26.58
CA GLY A 20 50.67 13.51 25.21
C GLY A 20 49.65 12.39 25.11
N THR A 21 49.62 11.47 26.08
CA THR A 21 48.78 10.26 26.00
C THR A 21 47.28 10.58 26.02
N VAL A 22 46.85 11.58 26.81
CA VAL A 22 45.45 12.02 26.82
C VAL A 22 45.03 12.61 25.48
N LEU A 23 45.91 13.40 24.85
CA LEU A 23 45.63 13.99 23.53
C LEU A 23 45.51 12.90 22.46
N VAL A 24 46.38 11.90 22.48
CA VAL A 24 46.34 10.78 21.53
C VAL A 24 45.05 9.97 21.70
N TRP A 25 44.65 9.64 22.95
CA TRP A 25 43.38 8.94 23.20
C TRP A 25 42.16 9.76 22.82
N PHE A 26 42.18 11.07 23.09
CA PHE A 26 41.11 11.97 22.68
C PHE A 26 41.00 12.06 21.15
N ALA A 27 42.12 12.16 20.44
CA ALA A 27 42.14 12.13 18.98
C ALA A 27 41.59 10.79 18.46
N MET A 28 42.07 9.65 18.97
CA MET A 28 41.56 8.33 18.60
C MET A 28 40.05 8.21 18.85
N LEU A 29 39.56 8.71 19.99
CA LEU A 29 38.13 8.73 20.30
C LEU A 29 37.35 9.54 19.25
N LEU A 30 37.82 10.74 18.89
CA LEU A 30 37.17 11.55 17.85
C LEU A 30 37.19 10.87 16.48
N PHE A 31 38.30 10.21 16.12
CA PHE A 31 38.40 9.44 14.87
C PHE A 31 37.43 8.25 14.82
N VAL A 32 37.00 7.73 15.96
CA VAL A 32 35.98 6.67 16.04
C VAL A 32 34.57 7.25 16.08
N LEU A 33 34.35 8.31 16.87
CA LEU A 33 33.03 8.91 17.06
C LEU A 33 32.51 9.62 15.81
N LEU A 34 33.37 10.30 15.05
CA LEU A 34 32.95 11.01 13.84
C LEU A 34 32.35 10.04 12.81
N PRO A 35 33.03 8.96 12.35
CA PRO A 35 32.42 7.98 11.45
C PRO A 35 31.12 7.37 12.00
N LEU A 36 31.05 7.10 13.30
CA LEU A 36 29.84 6.55 13.91
C LEU A 36 28.67 7.53 13.82
N MET A 37 28.87 8.80 14.14
CA MET A 37 27.84 9.84 13.98
C MET A 37 27.38 9.97 12.53
N THR A 38 28.32 9.93 11.59
CA THR A 38 27.99 10.03 10.16
C THR A 38 27.14 8.85 9.68
N LEU A 39 27.44 7.64 10.16
CA LEU A 39 26.67 6.44 9.87
C LEU A 39 25.25 6.54 10.43
N ILE A 40 25.08 7.07 11.65
CA ILE A 40 23.77 7.25 12.27
C ILE A 40 22.91 8.25 11.47
N VAL A 41 23.48 9.40 11.09
CA VAL A 41 22.78 10.40 10.28
C VAL A 41 22.37 9.81 8.94
N HIS A 42 23.28 9.09 8.27
CA HIS A 42 23.00 8.44 6.99
C HIS A 42 21.89 7.40 7.07
N LEU A 43 21.98 6.48 8.03
CA LEU A 43 20.96 5.46 8.25
C LEU A 43 19.62 6.09 8.63
N GLY A 44 19.64 7.17 9.40
CA GLY A 44 18.46 7.96 9.74
C GLY A 44 17.77 8.52 8.50
N MET A 45 18.52 9.15 7.59
CA MET A 45 17.97 9.65 6.31
C MET A 45 17.39 8.53 5.46
N VAL A 46 18.13 7.44 5.25
CA VAL A 46 17.67 6.29 4.46
C VAL A 46 16.39 5.68 5.04
N THR A 47 16.33 5.54 6.37
CA THR A 47 15.15 4.97 7.05
C THR A 47 13.95 5.90 6.97
N LEU A 48 14.16 7.21 7.13
CA LEU A 48 13.09 8.20 7.02
C LEU A 48 12.53 8.26 5.59
N THR A 49 13.40 8.39 4.58
CA THR A 49 13.00 8.37 3.17
C THR A 49 12.23 7.10 2.83
N ARG A 50 12.73 5.92 3.23
CA ARG A 50 12.02 4.67 2.97
C ARG A 50 10.63 4.67 3.59
N LYS A 51 10.47 5.14 4.84
CA LYS A 51 9.16 5.19 5.49
C LYS A 51 8.21 6.16 4.80
N GLN A 52 8.69 7.34 4.40
CA GLN A 52 7.90 8.32 3.66
C GLN A 52 7.44 7.73 2.33
N MET A 53 8.35 7.13 1.55
CA MET A 53 8.01 6.47 0.29
C MET A 53 7.04 5.30 0.51
N GLN A 54 7.20 4.53 1.60
CA GLN A 54 6.34 3.38 1.89
C GLN A 54 4.90 3.81 2.17
N THR A 55 4.68 4.92 2.89
CA THR A 55 3.34 5.48 3.11
C THR A 55 2.66 5.84 1.78
N ALA A 56 3.38 6.50 0.88
CA ALA A 56 2.85 6.88 -0.43
C ALA A 56 2.49 5.67 -1.29
N VAL A 57 3.40 4.69 -1.43
CA VAL A 57 3.08 3.49 -2.24
C VAL A 57 1.93 2.67 -1.63
N ASN A 58 1.77 2.66 -0.31
CA ASN A 58 0.66 1.97 0.36
C ASN A 58 -0.69 2.61 -0.03
N SER A 59 -0.79 3.94 0.06
CA SER A 59 -2.00 4.67 -0.33
C SER A 59 -2.26 4.55 -1.82
N ALA A 60 -1.21 4.69 -2.64
CA ALA A 60 -1.24 4.60 -4.09
C ALA A 60 -1.73 3.22 -4.59
N ALA A 61 -1.23 2.13 -3.99
CA ALA A 61 -1.65 0.79 -4.39
C ALA A 61 -3.14 0.55 -4.14
N VAL A 62 -3.64 0.97 -2.98
CA VAL A 62 -5.07 0.88 -2.63
C VAL A 62 -5.93 1.72 -3.56
N GLU A 63 -5.47 2.94 -3.87
CA GLU A 63 -6.21 3.86 -4.75
C GLU A 63 -6.26 3.36 -6.20
N GLY A 64 -5.13 2.83 -6.71
CA GLY A 64 -5.06 2.27 -8.04
C GLY A 64 -5.99 1.08 -8.22
N LEU A 65 -6.22 0.30 -7.16
CA LEU A 65 -7.19 -0.78 -7.21
C LEU A 65 -8.65 -0.31 -7.04
N ARG A 66 -8.89 0.74 -6.23
CA ARG A 66 -10.23 1.27 -5.93
C ARG A 66 -11.00 1.71 -7.18
N GLY A 67 -10.30 2.24 -8.19
CA GLY A 67 -10.90 2.69 -9.45
C GLY A 67 -10.93 1.66 -10.58
N ARG A 68 -10.61 0.38 -10.32
CA ARG A 68 -10.39 -0.63 -11.37
C ARG A 68 -11.58 -0.79 -12.31
N ASP A 69 -12.78 -0.90 -11.77
CA ASP A 69 -13.97 -1.29 -12.55
C ASP A 69 -14.81 -0.10 -13.03
N GLU A 70 -14.56 1.10 -12.49
CA GLU A 70 -15.35 2.31 -12.79
C GLU A 70 -14.59 3.32 -13.67
N LEU A 71 -13.25 3.31 -13.66
CA LEU A 71 -12.42 4.28 -14.37
C LEU A 71 -11.65 3.59 -15.50
N SER A 72 -11.31 4.35 -16.54
CA SER A 72 -10.33 3.85 -17.53
C SER A 72 -8.94 3.70 -16.90
N GLU A 73 -8.10 2.83 -17.47
CA GLU A 73 -6.76 2.55 -16.94
C GLU A 73 -5.90 3.80 -16.79
N THR A 74 -5.95 4.69 -17.78
CA THR A 74 -5.24 5.97 -17.75
C THR A 74 -5.74 6.85 -16.61
N GLN A 75 -7.06 7.04 -16.47
CA GLN A 75 -7.64 7.88 -15.41
C GLN A 75 -7.33 7.33 -14.01
N ARG A 76 -7.34 6.00 -13.87
CA ARG A 76 -7.00 5.30 -12.64
C ARG A 76 -5.56 5.57 -12.21
N ARG A 77 -4.60 5.48 -13.15
CA ARG A 77 -3.18 5.76 -12.91
C ARG A 77 -2.90 7.25 -12.72
N GLU A 78 -3.59 8.13 -13.44
CA GLU A 78 -3.53 9.58 -13.21
C GLU A 78 -3.96 9.92 -11.79
N ARG A 79 -5.07 9.35 -11.31
CA ARG A 79 -5.54 9.54 -9.93
C ARG A 79 -4.54 9.02 -8.89
N VAL A 80 -3.82 7.94 -9.18
CA VAL A 80 -2.74 7.44 -8.32
C VAL A 80 -1.54 8.39 -8.30
N ARG A 81 -1.11 8.87 -9.47
CA ARG A 81 -0.04 9.87 -9.58
C ARG A 81 -0.40 11.14 -8.82
N ASP A 82 -1.60 11.67 -9.04
CA ASP A 82 -2.09 12.88 -8.38
C ASP A 82 -2.17 12.69 -6.86
N LEU A 83 -2.56 11.50 -6.37
CA LEU A 83 -2.54 11.18 -4.94
C LEU A 83 -1.12 11.19 -4.37
N VAL A 84 -0.14 10.61 -5.07
CA VAL A 84 1.25 10.59 -4.63
C VAL A 84 1.84 11.99 -4.62
N SER A 85 1.63 12.76 -5.70
CA SER A 85 2.07 14.15 -5.76
C SER A 85 1.41 14.98 -4.64
N ALA A 86 0.12 14.81 -4.37
CA ALA A 86 -0.56 15.51 -3.29
C ALA A 86 -0.09 15.12 -1.87
N GLU A 87 0.53 13.95 -1.69
CA GLU A 87 1.11 13.55 -0.39
C GLU A 87 2.40 14.32 -0.08
N TYR A 88 3.09 14.80 -1.12
CA TYR A 88 4.34 15.53 -1.01
C TYR A 88 4.23 17.01 -1.35
N ASP A 89 3.15 17.43 -2.00
CA ASP A 89 2.78 18.84 -2.24
C ASP A 89 2.61 19.57 -0.90
N ASP A 90 3.39 20.64 -0.73
CA ASP A 90 3.45 21.35 0.53
C ASP A 90 2.44 22.48 0.69
N ASN A 91 1.82 22.91 -0.40
CA ASN A 91 0.94 24.08 -0.44
C ASN A 91 -0.45 23.75 -1.00
N LEU A 92 -0.69 22.50 -1.39
CA LEU A 92 -1.93 21.96 -1.96
C LEU A 92 -2.43 22.80 -3.13
N ASN A 93 -1.51 23.44 -3.84
CA ASN A 93 -1.80 24.37 -4.91
C ASN A 93 -0.84 24.09 -6.08
N SER A 94 -1.29 24.37 -7.30
CA SER A 94 -0.53 24.02 -8.51
C SER A 94 0.60 24.99 -8.84
N ASP A 95 0.99 25.90 -7.93
CA ASP A 95 2.13 26.78 -8.14
C ASP A 95 3.43 26.02 -7.84
N GLY A 96 4.43 26.15 -8.70
CA GLY A 96 5.70 25.41 -8.59
C GLY A 96 6.60 25.90 -7.44
N GLY A 97 6.00 26.39 -6.35
CA GLY A 97 6.67 26.98 -5.20
C GLY A 97 6.52 26.13 -3.95
N ASP A 98 7.40 25.14 -3.78
CA ASP A 98 7.50 24.36 -2.55
C ASP A 98 8.20 25.17 -1.44
N ALA A 99 7.42 26.00 -0.73
CA ALA A 99 7.95 26.89 0.30
C ALA A 99 8.44 26.13 1.55
N LEU A 100 7.82 24.99 1.88
CA LEU A 100 8.16 24.14 3.02
C LEU A 100 9.08 22.99 2.63
N ARG A 101 9.19 22.67 1.33
CA ARG A 101 10.02 21.58 0.80
C ARG A 101 9.67 20.26 1.51
N LEU A 102 8.40 19.87 1.46
CA LEU A 102 7.98 18.55 1.92
C LEU A 102 8.29 17.53 0.84
N GLY A 103 8.73 16.33 1.23
CA GLY A 103 9.11 15.30 0.27
C GLY A 103 9.65 14.04 0.92
N ALA A 104 9.93 13.04 0.10
CA ALA A 104 10.50 11.75 0.47
C ALA A 104 12.03 11.82 0.71
N GLY A 105 12.41 12.73 1.59
CA GLY A 105 13.79 12.98 2.03
C GLY A 105 14.59 13.92 1.13
N PRO A 106 15.85 14.21 1.51
CA PRO A 106 16.62 15.27 0.88
C PRO A 106 17.15 14.85 -0.50
N VAL A 107 17.22 15.81 -1.41
CA VAL A 107 18.00 15.74 -2.66
C VAL A 107 19.16 16.71 -2.48
N ILE A 108 20.39 16.22 -2.66
CA ILE A 108 21.59 17.05 -2.50
C ILE A 108 22.43 16.88 -3.75
N GLY A 109 22.31 17.87 -4.63
CA GLY A 109 23.18 18.01 -5.78
C GLY A 109 24.57 18.49 -5.35
N PHE A 110 25.57 17.98 -6.04
CA PHE A 110 26.94 18.45 -5.90
C PHE A 110 27.35 19.06 -7.24
N ASP A 111 27.76 20.33 -7.22
CA ASP A 111 28.34 20.97 -8.40
C ASP A 111 29.80 20.55 -8.54
N ASP A 112 30.28 20.53 -9.77
CA ASP A 112 31.72 20.47 -10.04
C ASP A 112 32.32 21.86 -9.88
N GLU A 113 33.08 22.04 -8.81
CA GLU A 113 33.75 23.30 -8.53
C GLU A 113 35.27 23.18 -8.70
N PRO A 114 35.99 24.25 -9.09
CA PRO A 114 37.45 24.25 -9.12
C PRO A 114 38.09 23.96 -7.76
N SER A 115 37.35 24.14 -6.67
CA SER A 115 37.76 23.82 -5.29
C SER A 115 37.58 22.34 -4.94
N ASP A 116 36.97 21.53 -5.80
CA ASP A 116 36.76 20.11 -5.54
C ASP A 116 38.07 19.34 -5.61
N ILE A 117 38.29 18.51 -4.60
CA ILE A 117 39.53 17.74 -4.48
C ILE A 117 39.31 16.39 -5.13
N SER A 118 39.90 16.17 -6.30
CA SER A 118 39.86 14.86 -6.97
C SER A 118 40.95 13.94 -6.42
N LEU A 119 40.64 12.66 -6.25
CA LEU A 119 41.62 11.66 -5.88
C LEU A 119 42.49 11.34 -7.13
N PRO A 120 43.83 11.51 -7.07
CA PRO A 120 44.68 11.34 -8.23
C PRO A 120 44.51 9.99 -8.92
N GLY A 121 44.35 10.00 -10.25
CA GLY A 121 44.17 8.79 -11.06
C GLY A 121 42.75 8.21 -11.05
N THR A 122 41.77 8.94 -10.50
CA THR A 122 40.35 8.54 -10.48
C THR A 122 39.47 9.76 -10.74
N ASP A 123 38.23 9.54 -11.18
CA ASP A 123 37.23 10.61 -11.29
C ASP A 123 36.58 10.99 -9.95
N PHE A 124 36.96 10.27 -8.89
CA PHE A 124 36.38 10.44 -7.56
C PHE A 124 36.75 11.77 -6.90
N LYS A 125 35.75 12.54 -6.45
CA LYS A 125 35.91 13.82 -5.76
C LYS A 125 35.94 13.66 -4.24
N ALA A 126 37.10 13.51 -3.63
CA ALA A 126 37.26 13.34 -2.18
C ALA A 126 36.60 14.44 -1.31
N ALA A 127 36.44 15.65 -1.84
CA ALA A 127 35.63 16.71 -1.23
C ALA A 127 34.87 17.47 -2.32
N ARG A 128 33.57 17.74 -2.08
CA ARG A 128 32.71 18.55 -2.94
C ARG A 128 31.98 19.61 -2.12
N THR A 129 31.75 20.76 -2.73
CA THR A 129 30.99 21.85 -2.11
C THR A 129 29.49 21.59 -2.24
N ILE A 130 28.76 21.64 -1.12
CA ILE A 130 27.29 21.62 -1.13
C ILE A 130 26.82 23.08 -1.11
N LYS A 131 26.01 23.47 -2.09
CA LYS A 131 25.38 24.79 -2.14
C LYS A 131 23.91 24.70 -1.75
N SER A 132 23.40 25.75 -1.12
CA SER A 132 22.00 25.80 -0.65
C SER A 132 20.98 25.65 -1.78
N GLU A 133 21.32 26.14 -2.96
CA GLU A 133 20.54 26.03 -4.20
C GLU A 133 20.44 24.59 -4.72
N ASN A 134 21.36 23.71 -4.32
CA ASN A 134 21.38 22.30 -4.72
C ASN A 134 20.77 21.38 -3.66
N ILE A 135 20.18 21.96 -2.60
CA ILE A 135 19.46 21.21 -1.58
C ILE A 135 17.97 21.34 -1.89
N GLY A 136 17.38 20.23 -2.29
CA GLY A 136 15.95 20.06 -2.50
C GLY A 136 15.38 18.92 -1.67
N VAL A 137 14.16 18.54 -2.01
CA VAL A 137 13.50 17.35 -1.51
C VAL A 137 13.06 16.52 -2.70
N TYR A 138 12.97 15.21 -2.47
CA TYR A 138 12.46 14.30 -3.48
C TYR A 138 10.94 14.42 -3.50
N ASP A 139 10.42 14.94 -4.60
CA ASP A 139 8.99 14.98 -4.91
C ASP A 139 8.69 13.96 -6.02
N PRO A 140 8.18 12.77 -5.68
CA PRO A 140 7.98 11.73 -6.67
C PRO A 140 6.85 12.05 -7.65
N ASP A 141 7.20 12.05 -8.94
CA ASP A 141 6.23 12.02 -10.05
C ASP A 141 6.22 10.62 -10.68
N LEU A 142 5.12 9.87 -10.52
CA LEU A 142 5.00 8.51 -11.02
C LEU A 142 4.74 8.48 -12.53
N SER A 143 5.47 7.63 -13.25
CA SER A 143 5.16 7.34 -14.65
C SER A 143 3.91 6.45 -14.74
N LEU A 144 3.01 6.77 -15.68
CA LEU A 144 1.73 6.07 -15.80
C LEU A 144 1.91 4.58 -16.11
N ASN A 145 2.84 4.20 -16.99
CA ASN A 145 3.08 2.81 -17.40
C ASN A 145 1.83 2.09 -17.93
N THR A 146 1.06 2.73 -18.80
CA THR A 146 -0.22 2.18 -19.31
C THR A 146 -0.08 0.90 -20.13
N ALA A 147 1.13 0.50 -20.50
CA ALA A 147 1.44 -0.75 -21.18
C ALA A 147 1.93 -1.86 -20.24
N ASP A 148 1.88 -1.65 -18.91
CA ASP A 148 2.30 -2.60 -17.88
C ASP A 148 3.72 -3.15 -18.08
N GLY A 149 4.64 -2.29 -18.53
CA GLY A 149 6.06 -2.62 -18.60
C GLY A 149 6.55 -3.02 -17.21
N ARG A 150 7.07 -4.25 -17.05
CA ARG A 150 7.38 -4.86 -15.73
C ARG A 150 8.20 -3.99 -14.79
N HIS A 151 9.15 -3.22 -15.34
CA HIS A 151 9.99 -2.31 -14.60
C HIS A 151 9.33 -0.96 -14.36
N GLY A 152 8.03 -0.79 -14.57
CA GLY A 152 7.34 0.48 -14.44
C GLY A 152 6.81 0.76 -13.04
N ASP A 153 6.36 1.99 -12.82
CA ASP A 153 6.01 2.46 -11.48
C ASP A 153 4.68 1.94 -10.98
N MET A 154 3.72 1.79 -11.89
CA MET A 154 2.40 1.26 -11.61
C MET A 154 2.18 0.03 -12.49
N LEU A 155 1.65 -1.04 -11.89
CA LEU A 155 1.33 -2.28 -12.58
C LEU A 155 -0.03 -2.81 -12.16
N SER A 156 -0.79 -3.24 -13.15
CA SER A 156 -1.99 -4.05 -12.99
C SER A 156 -1.65 -5.52 -13.23
N GLY A 157 -2.22 -6.41 -12.43
CA GLY A 157 -1.95 -7.84 -12.56
C GLY A 157 -2.53 -8.62 -11.40
N GLN A 158 -1.93 -9.78 -11.11
CA GLN A 158 -2.45 -10.73 -10.14
C GLN A 158 -1.51 -10.89 -8.93
N TYR A 159 -2.07 -10.90 -7.73
CA TYR A 159 -1.28 -11.20 -6.52
C TYR A 159 -1.21 -12.71 -6.23
N VAL A 160 0.00 -13.20 -5.94
CA VAL A 160 0.23 -14.60 -5.54
C VAL A 160 0.73 -14.66 -4.10
N ARG A 161 -0.11 -15.17 -3.21
CA ARG A 161 0.13 -15.20 -1.76
C ARG A 161 1.44 -15.89 -1.36
N ASP A 162 1.74 -17.03 -1.95
CA ASP A 162 2.92 -17.84 -1.63
C ASP A 162 4.13 -17.50 -2.51
N GLY A 163 3.98 -16.49 -3.36
CA GLY A 163 5.03 -15.97 -4.22
C GLY A 163 6.18 -15.34 -3.45
N ARG A 164 7.37 -15.33 -4.06
CA ARG A 164 8.52 -14.61 -3.49
C ARG A 164 8.40 -13.12 -3.76
N HIS A 165 8.47 -12.34 -2.68
CA HIS A 165 8.51 -10.87 -2.69
C HIS A 165 9.84 -10.25 -3.10
N GLN A 166 10.85 -11.06 -3.43
CA GLN A 166 12.16 -10.55 -3.86
C GLN A 166 12.09 -10.17 -5.33
N GLU A 167 12.35 -8.89 -5.60
CA GLU A 167 12.49 -8.36 -6.94
C GLU A 167 13.92 -8.59 -7.45
N ASN A 168 14.07 -9.16 -8.65
CA ASN A 168 15.37 -9.34 -9.30
C ASN A 168 15.75 -8.08 -10.13
N ASN A 169 16.91 -8.12 -10.80
CA ASN A 169 17.37 -7.00 -11.64
C ASN A 169 16.47 -6.73 -12.86
N GLU A 170 15.64 -7.68 -13.25
CA GLU A 170 14.67 -7.56 -14.35
C GLU A 170 13.27 -7.18 -13.84
N TYR A 171 13.14 -6.79 -12.58
CA TYR A 171 11.86 -6.42 -11.94
C TYR A 171 10.85 -7.58 -11.83
N TYR A 172 11.29 -8.82 -11.98
CA TYR A 172 10.45 -9.99 -11.76
C TYR A 172 10.23 -10.23 -10.28
N ARG A 173 8.98 -10.53 -9.92
CA ARG A 173 8.53 -10.88 -8.58
C ARG A 173 7.67 -12.14 -8.66
N GLY A 174 7.89 -13.07 -7.74
CA GLY A 174 7.07 -14.28 -7.68
C GLY A 174 5.69 -14.06 -7.05
N ASP A 175 5.50 -12.96 -6.34
CA ASP A 175 4.24 -12.58 -5.66
C ASP A 175 3.35 -11.63 -6.48
N PHE A 176 3.73 -11.28 -7.70
CA PHE A 176 2.94 -10.43 -8.60
C PHE A 176 3.14 -10.85 -10.05
N LEU A 177 2.08 -11.34 -10.68
CA LEU A 177 2.08 -11.81 -12.07
C LEU A 177 1.47 -10.77 -12.98
N LEU A 178 2.08 -10.58 -14.16
CA LEU A 178 1.52 -9.78 -15.25
C LEU A 178 0.81 -10.67 -16.27
N PRO A 179 -0.12 -10.15 -17.10
CA PRO A 179 -0.84 -10.95 -18.10
C PRO A 179 0.07 -11.76 -19.05
N ASP A 180 1.27 -11.27 -19.34
CA ASP A 180 2.25 -11.96 -20.20
C ASP A 180 3.13 -13.00 -19.46
N ASP A 181 2.90 -13.22 -18.16
CA ASP A 181 3.71 -14.12 -17.32
C ASP A 181 3.25 -15.58 -17.47
N ASP A 182 3.74 -16.26 -18.51
CA ASP A 182 3.49 -17.70 -18.70
C ASP A 182 4.40 -18.59 -17.82
N ALA A 183 3.96 -19.82 -17.54
CA ALA A 183 4.72 -20.92 -16.93
C ALA A 183 6.06 -21.21 -17.62
N SER A 184 6.19 -20.82 -18.90
CA SER A 184 7.44 -20.94 -19.66
C SER A 184 8.50 -19.89 -19.31
N HIS A 185 8.17 -18.88 -18.48
CA HIS A 185 9.15 -17.88 -18.09
C HIS A 185 10.31 -18.55 -17.33
N PRO A 186 11.58 -18.25 -17.67
CA PRO A 186 12.74 -18.97 -17.12
C PRO A 186 12.86 -18.86 -15.60
N TYR A 187 12.19 -17.89 -14.98
CA TYR A 187 12.11 -17.72 -13.53
C TYR A 187 10.92 -18.43 -12.88
N SER A 188 9.88 -18.83 -13.63
CA SER A 188 8.79 -19.67 -13.13
C SER A 188 9.30 -21.04 -12.66
N MET A 189 10.31 -21.60 -13.34
CA MET A 189 10.93 -22.88 -12.94
C MET A 189 11.60 -22.86 -11.55
N TYR A 190 12.02 -21.69 -11.06
CA TYR A 190 12.63 -21.55 -9.72
C TYR A 190 11.61 -21.30 -8.60
N PHE A 191 10.35 -21.08 -8.96
CA PHE A 191 9.26 -20.82 -8.02
C PHE A 191 8.11 -21.74 -8.41
N PRO A 192 8.01 -22.96 -7.83
CA PRO A 192 6.92 -23.87 -8.15
C PRO A 192 5.62 -23.24 -7.65
N LEU A 193 5.00 -22.43 -8.50
CA LEU A 193 3.58 -22.15 -8.40
C LEU A 193 2.92 -23.52 -8.58
N ASP A 194 2.05 -23.92 -7.67
CA ASP A 194 1.22 -25.09 -7.90
C ASP A 194 0.18 -24.68 -8.96
N HIS A 195 0.55 -24.82 -10.24
CA HIS A 195 -0.20 -24.30 -11.40
C HIS A 195 -1.58 -24.98 -11.58
N GLY A 196 -1.98 -25.88 -10.66
CA GLY A 196 -3.28 -26.53 -10.68
C GLY A 196 -4.41 -25.72 -10.02
N GLU A 197 -4.10 -24.63 -9.32
CA GLU A 197 -5.09 -23.82 -8.57
C GLU A 197 -5.44 -22.48 -9.23
N TYR A 198 -4.66 -22.03 -10.20
CA TYR A 198 -4.88 -20.74 -10.87
C TYR A 198 -5.52 -20.96 -12.25
N ASP A 199 -6.71 -20.39 -12.43
CA ASP A 199 -7.41 -20.32 -13.71
C ASP A 199 -6.49 -19.65 -14.76
N SER A 200 -6.54 -20.13 -15.99
CA SER A 200 -5.57 -19.83 -17.05
C SER A 200 -5.55 -18.38 -17.54
N ASP A 201 -6.41 -17.53 -16.98
CA ASP A 201 -6.45 -16.10 -17.26
C ASP A 201 -5.90 -15.35 -16.02
N ILE A 202 -4.67 -14.84 -16.13
CA ILE A 202 -4.07 -13.96 -15.11
C ILE A 202 -4.99 -12.75 -14.96
N GLY A 203 -5.69 -12.67 -13.83
CA GLY A 203 -6.67 -11.63 -13.57
C GLY A 203 -6.05 -10.32 -13.09
N ASP A 204 -6.71 -9.21 -13.40
CA ASP A 204 -6.38 -7.88 -12.85
C ASP A 204 -6.96 -7.70 -11.44
N ASP A 205 -6.61 -8.60 -10.51
CA ASP A 205 -7.10 -8.57 -9.13
C ASP A 205 -6.24 -7.75 -8.16
N ALA A 206 -5.08 -7.29 -8.62
CA ALA A 206 -4.10 -6.58 -7.83
C ALA A 206 -3.49 -5.38 -8.56
N PHE A 207 -2.94 -4.46 -7.76
CA PHE A 207 -2.25 -3.27 -8.23
C PHE A 207 -0.96 -3.06 -7.45
N LEU A 208 0.16 -2.97 -8.16
CA LEU A 208 1.49 -2.77 -7.59
C LEU A 208 1.98 -1.36 -7.90
N VAL A 209 2.50 -0.68 -6.88
CA VAL A 209 3.12 0.64 -7.03
C VAL A 209 4.56 0.62 -6.51
N ARG A 210 5.46 1.31 -7.23
CA ARG A 210 6.87 1.47 -6.90
C ARG A 210 7.25 2.94 -6.78
N LEU A 211 8.09 3.22 -5.78
CA LEU A 211 8.85 4.46 -5.67
C LEU A 211 10.33 4.13 -5.55
N ARG A 212 11.18 4.93 -6.21
CA ARG A 212 12.61 4.61 -6.36
C ARG A 212 13.48 5.85 -6.34
N ARG A 213 14.56 5.74 -5.59
CA ARG A 213 15.72 6.64 -5.62
C ARG A 213 16.95 5.85 -5.99
N THR A 214 17.33 5.90 -7.26
CA THR A 214 18.30 5.00 -7.90
C THR A 214 19.22 5.82 -8.81
N ASP A 215 20.39 5.29 -9.13
CA ASP A 215 21.30 5.85 -10.14
C ASP A 215 21.00 5.32 -11.55
N ASN A 216 19.84 4.68 -11.75
CA ASN A 216 19.44 4.04 -12.99
C ASN A 216 20.52 3.14 -13.63
N PRO A 217 21.10 2.19 -12.86
CA PRO A 217 22.31 1.47 -13.30
C PRO A 217 22.07 0.60 -14.54
N ASP A 218 20.84 0.08 -14.70
CA ASP A 218 20.44 -0.80 -15.79
C ASP A 218 19.61 -0.08 -16.87
N SER A 219 19.47 1.25 -16.78
CA SER A 219 18.61 2.07 -17.67
C SER A 219 17.11 1.72 -17.65
N LEU A 220 16.65 1.02 -16.60
CA LEU A 220 15.26 0.58 -16.41
C LEU A 220 14.52 1.35 -15.30
N ASP A 221 15.19 2.25 -14.58
CA ASP A 221 14.63 2.93 -13.42
C ASP A 221 14.13 4.33 -13.78
N ASN A 222 14.51 4.85 -14.96
CA ASN A 222 14.08 6.15 -15.46
C ASN A 222 13.85 6.09 -16.99
N VAL A 223 12.69 5.57 -17.38
CA VAL A 223 12.27 5.31 -18.76
C VAL A 223 10.98 6.09 -18.99
N SER A 224 10.97 6.96 -20.00
CA SER A 224 9.81 7.80 -20.34
C SER A 224 8.53 6.98 -20.37
N ASP A 225 7.51 7.47 -19.67
CA ASP A 225 6.15 6.91 -19.60
C ASP A 225 6.05 5.52 -18.95
N VAL A 226 7.15 4.92 -18.50
CA VAL A 226 7.20 3.58 -17.90
C VAL A 226 7.64 3.64 -16.43
N SER A 227 8.77 4.27 -16.14
CA SER A 227 9.34 4.29 -14.80
C SER A 227 10.01 5.61 -14.47
N SER A 228 9.85 6.07 -13.23
CA SER A 228 10.54 7.23 -12.70
C SER A 228 11.47 6.86 -11.55
N SER A 229 12.58 7.58 -11.50
CA SER A 229 13.50 7.54 -10.37
C SER A 229 14.31 8.82 -10.32
N GLU A 230 14.59 9.26 -9.10
CA GLU A 230 15.51 10.36 -8.83
C GLU A 230 16.79 9.92 -8.13
N ASP A 231 17.69 10.88 -7.90
CA ASP A 231 18.96 10.74 -7.22
C ASP A 231 18.87 9.91 -5.94
N THR A 232 19.86 9.04 -5.75
CA THR A 232 19.99 8.24 -4.53
C THR A 232 20.25 9.12 -3.29
N ILE A 233 20.16 8.54 -2.09
CA ILE A 233 20.46 9.24 -0.85
C ILE A 233 21.97 9.47 -0.73
N PRO A 234 22.47 10.71 -0.81
CA PRO A 234 23.89 10.96 -0.83
C PRO A 234 24.50 10.78 0.56
N PHE A 235 25.77 10.37 0.60
CA PHE A 235 26.52 10.35 1.86
C PHE A 235 26.97 11.77 2.23
N LEU A 236 26.35 12.35 3.25
CA LEU A 236 26.72 13.69 3.76
C LEU A 236 28.16 13.77 4.26
N PHE A 237 28.64 12.68 4.86
CA PHE A 237 29.95 12.66 5.52
C PHE A 237 30.62 11.29 5.36
N GLY A 238 31.94 11.27 5.23
CA GLY A 238 32.74 10.05 5.31
C GLY A 238 32.49 9.02 4.20
N ARG A 239 31.64 9.34 3.20
CA ARG A 239 31.30 8.56 2.01
C ARG A 239 31.12 7.05 2.20
N GLY A 240 30.68 6.59 3.39
CA GLY A 240 30.26 5.21 3.66
C GLY A 240 31.37 4.13 3.65
N PRO A 241 31.24 3.07 4.46
CA PRO A 241 32.19 1.95 4.50
C PRO A 241 31.80 0.84 3.53
N TYR A 242 31.87 1.09 2.22
CA TYR A 242 31.63 0.04 1.21
C TYR A 242 32.96 -0.49 0.66
N GLY A 243 33.07 -1.83 0.57
CA GLY A 243 34.15 -2.52 -0.14
C GLY A 243 33.67 -3.08 -1.48
N GLY A 244 34.60 -3.42 -2.36
CA GLY A 244 34.33 -3.98 -3.69
C GLY A 244 35.22 -3.36 -4.77
N THR A 245 35.19 -3.92 -5.97
CA THR A 245 35.95 -3.41 -7.13
C THR A 245 35.46 -2.02 -7.58
N ASP A 246 34.22 -1.66 -7.23
CA ASP A 246 33.57 -0.42 -7.63
C ASP A 246 33.26 0.50 -6.43
N PHE A 247 34.11 0.44 -5.40
CA PHE A 247 33.83 1.13 -4.15
C PHE A 247 33.73 2.64 -4.32
N LEU A 248 34.59 3.27 -5.14
CA LEU A 248 34.59 4.73 -5.33
C LEU A 248 33.29 5.23 -5.98
N VAL A 249 32.78 4.52 -7.00
CA VAL A 249 31.53 4.86 -7.67
C VAL A 249 30.36 4.69 -6.70
N ARG A 250 30.31 3.61 -5.92
CA ARG A 250 29.26 3.42 -4.90
C ARG A 250 29.26 4.50 -3.82
N ARG A 251 30.45 4.97 -3.45
CA ARG A 251 30.65 6.07 -2.50
C ARG A 251 30.18 7.41 -3.04
N GLU A 252 30.28 7.62 -4.35
CA GLU A 252 29.77 8.82 -5.01
C GLU A 252 28.29 8.78 -5.26
N ARG A 253 27.81 7.62 -5.69
CA ARG A 253 26.41 7.35 -5.92
C ARG A 253 25.55 7.70 -4.71
N GLY A 254 25.88 7.15 -3.55
CA GLY A 254 25.00 7.17 -2.38
C GLY A 254 24.29 5.83 -2.14
N THR A 255 23.17 5.89 -1.42
CA THR A 255 22.35 4.72 -1.07
C THR A 255 21.04 4.72 -1.84
N ILE A 256 20.82 3.63 -2.58
CA ILE A 256 19.58 3.36 -3.30
C ILE A 256 18.47 3.07 -2.30
N VAL A 257 17.29 3.65 -2.51
CA VAL A 257 16.09 3.39 -1.74
C VAL A 257 14.96 3.01 -2.69
N ARG A 258 14.26 1.92 -2.38
CA ARG A 258 13.06 1.49 -3.09
C ARG A 258 11.96 1.23 -2.08
N ALA A 259 10.73 1.55 -2.46
CA ALA A 259 9.52 1.20 -1.73
C ALA A 259 8.52 0.61 -2.72
N THR A 260 7.83 -0.45 -2.30
CA THR A 260 6.80 -1.09 -3.12
C THR A 260 5.63 -1.51 -2.25
N ALA A 261 4.43 -1.45 -2.80
CA ALA A 261 3.24 -2.03 -2.18
C ALA A 261 2.40 -2.76 -3.22
N ILE A 262 1.67 -3.77 -2.76
CA ILE A 262 0.67 -4.48 -3.55
C ILE A 262 -0.65 -4.39 -2.80
N ALA A 263 -1.68 -3.90 -3.49
CA ALA A 263 -3.06 -4.03 -3.05
C ALA A 263 -3.74 -5.13 -3.87
N GLN A 264 -4.65 -5.89 -3.26
CA GLN A 264 -5.47 -6.91 -3.91
C GLN A 264 -6.94 -6.68 -3.59
N ALA A 265 -7.80 -7.03 -4.54
CA ALA A 265 -9.25 -7.01 -4.39
C ALA A 265 -9.65 -8.16 -3.46
N GLN A 266 -10.22 -7.81 -2.31
CA GLN A 266 -10.63 -8.76 -1.28
C GLN A 266 -12.13 -8.57 -0.99
N PRO A 267 -12.84 -9.58 -0.49
CA PRO A 267 -14.24 -9.41 -0.09
C PRO A 267 -14.40 -8.22 0.85
N ALA A 268 -15.42 -7.39 0.62
CA ALA A 268 -15.73 -6.32 1.57
C ALA A 268 -16.31 -6.91 2.86
N TYR A 269 -15.63 -6.67 3.98
CA TYR A 269 -16.09 -7.09 5.30
C TYR A 269 -16.94 -6.03 5.99
N ARG A 270 -16.92 -4.80 5.48
CA ARG A 270 -17.65 -3.67 6.05
C ARG A 270 -18.19 -2.77 4.94
N ALA A 271 -19.41 -2.29 5.15
CA ALA A 271 -20.04 -1.28 4.31
C ALA A 271 -20.60 -0.16 5.21
N GLY A 272 -20.37 1.08 4.82
CA GLY A 272 -20.81 2.24 5.58
C GLY A 272 -22.19 2.76 5.18
N VAL A 273 -22.56 3.86 5.83
CA VAL A 273 -23.88 4.48 5.72
C VAL A 273 -23.96 5.32 4.45
N ARG A 274 -25.09 5.26 3.76
CA ARG A 274 -25.39 6.13 2.61
C ARG A 274 -25.48 7.60 3.05
N ASN A 275 -24.87 8.51 2.28
CA ASN A 275 -24.97 9.95 2.52
C ASN A 275 -25.20 10.70 1.20
N GLU A 276 -26.48 10.82 0.81
CA GLU A 276 -26.88 11.43 -0.46
C GLU A 276 -26.43 12.89 -0.65
N PRO A 277 -26.48 13.78 0.37
CA PRO A 277 -25.94 15.13 0.23
C PRO A 277 -24.48 15.19 -0.24
N SER A 278 -23.67 14.17 0.10
CA SER A 278 -22.27 14.05 -0.34
C SER A 278 -22.07 13.18 -1.58
N GLY A 279 -23.14 12.59 -2.14
CA GLY A 279 -23.04 11.60 -3.21
C GLY A 279 -22.40 10.27 -2.78
N LEU A 280 -22.25 10.04 -1.48
CA LEU A 280 -21.60 8.84 -0.95
C LEU A 280 -22.55 7.65 -1.03
N ILE A 281 -22.23 6.72 -1.92
CA ILE A 281 -22.87 5.42 -2.03
C ILE A 281 -22.68 4.66 -0.71
N GLY A 282 -23.69 3.93 -0.28
CA GLY A 282 -23.64 3.18 0.97
C GLY A 282 -24.73 2.14 1.03
N LEU A 283 -24.96 1.61 2.23
CA LEU A 283 -25.98 0.61 2.46
C LEU A 283 -27.38 1.09 2.07
N LEU A 284 -28.05 0.30 1.26
CA LEU A 284 -29.49 0.34 1.05
C LEU A 284 -30.16 -0.41 2.19
N ASN A 285 -31.43 -0.09 2.44
CA ASN A 285 -32.21 -0.78 3.47
C ASN A 285 -32.83 -2.09 2.94
N ILE A 286 -32.00 -2.86 2.24
CA ILE A 286 -32.34 -4.14 1.62
C ILE A 286 -31.36 -5.18 2.18
N GLN A 287 -31.93 -6.24 2.74
CA GLN A 287 -31.20 -7.45 3.10
C GLN A 287 -31.74 -8.62 2.30
N MET A 288 -30.85 -9.50 1.85
CA MET A 288 -31.17 -10.64 1.02
C MET A 288 -30.44 -11.90 1.50
N ASP A 289 -31.08 -13.05 1.32
CA ASP A 289 -30.45 -14.36 1.45
C ASP A 289 -29.51 -14.59 0.28
N ILE A 290 -28.30 -15.06 0.57
CA ILE A 290 -27.30 -15.24 -0.46
C ILE A 290 -27.81 -16.20 -1.54
N ASP A 291 -28.48 -17.30 -1.22
CA ASP A 291 -28.98 -18.25 -2.22
C ASP A 291 -29.94 -17.61 -3.24
N LEU A 292 -30.72 -16.61 -2.81
CA LEU A 292 -31.55 -15.83 -3.73
C LEU A 292 -30.71 -14.89 -4.59
N TRP A 293 -29.72 -14.22 -3.98
CA TRP A 293 -28.74 -13.42 -4.71
C TRP A 293 -27.99 -14.24 -5.76
N LEU A 294 -27.75 -15.53 -5.48
CA LEU A 294 -27.11 -16.50 -6.38
C LEU A 294 -28.06 -17.04 -7.45
N GLY A 295 -29.34 -17.23 -7.12
CA GLY A 295 -30.32 -17.91 -7.98
C GLY A 295 -30.75 -17.12 -9.21
N VAL A 296 -30.41 -15.84 -9.29
CA VAL A 296 -30.61 -15.04 -10.50
C VAL A 296 -29.54 -15.46 -11.51
N VAL A 297 -29.93 -15.75 -12.74
CA VAL A 297 -29.06 -16.27 -13.81
C VAL A 297 -28.30 -15.11 -14.48
N GLU A 298 -27.13 -15.37 -15.07
CA GLU A 298 -26.24 -14.36 -15.67
C GLU A 298 -26.90 -13.48 -16.74
N ASP A 299 -27.93 -13.97 -17.42
CA ASP A 299 -28.64 -13.24 -18.49
C ASP A 299 -29.74 -12.28 -17.98
N GLU A 300 -30.05 -12.28 -16.68
CA GLU A 300 -30.98 -11.35 -16.06
C GLU A 300 -30.24 -10.49 -15.02
N GLU A 301 -29.68 -9.37 -15.47
CA GLU A 301 -29.07 -8.38 -14.56
C GLU A 301 -30.09 -7.77 -13.60
N THR A 302 -31.39 -7.85 -13.91
CA THR A 302 -32.46 -7.25 -13.11
C THR A 302 -33.23 -8.30 -12.31
N ILE A 303 -33.22 -8.14 -10.99
CA ILE A 303 -33.98 -8.93 -10.02
C ILE A 303 -35.24 -8.14 -9.67
N THR A 304 -36.41 -8.69 -10.01
CA THR A 304 -37.70 -8.15 -9.57
C THR A 304 -38.26 -8.99 -8.42
N LEU A 305 -38.55 -8.36 -7.30
CA LEU A 305 -38.93 -8.99 -6.03
C LEU A 305 -40.27 -8.44 -5.56
N ILE A 306 -41.22 -9.30 -5.22
CA ILE A 306 -42.54 -8.86 -4.72
C ILE A 306 -42.46 -8.54 -3.22
N VAL A 307 -42.68 -7.28 -2.87
CA VAL A 307 -42.83 -6.75 -1.51
C VAL A 307 -44.25 -6.99 -1.00
N GLY A 308 -44.39 -7.68 0.13
CA GLY A 308 -45.60 -7.59 0.94
C GLY A 308 -46.41 -8.88 1.11
N ASN A 309 -46.02 -10.00 0.53
CA ASN A 309 -46.65 -11.29 0.82
C ASN A 309 -45.58 -12.34 1.13
N ASP A 310 -45.14 -12.37 2.38
CA ASP A 310 -44.42 -13.50 2.98
C ASP A 310 -43.15 -13.93 2.21
N LEU A 311 -42.18 -13.01 2.09
CA LEU A 311 -40.82 -13.32 1.65
C LEU A 311 -40.11 -14.14 2.74
N SER A 312 -40.48 -15.42 2.89
CA SER A 312 -39.76 -16.63 3.40
C SER A 312 -38.49 -16.51 4.28
N GLY A 313 -38.17 -15.37 4.89
CA GLY A 313 -36.85 -15.00 5.37
C GLY A 313 -35.84 -14.58 4.29
N GLN A 314 -36.18 -14.59 3.00
CA GLN A 314 -35.20 -14.44 1.91
C GLN A 314 -34.91 -13.00 1.47
N VAL A 315 -35.87 -12.08 1.52
CA VAL A 315 -35.63 -10.65 1.26
C VAL A 315 -36.35 -9.84 2.32
N GLN A 316 -35.65 -8.86 2.87
CA GLN A 316 -36.20 -8.01 3.91
C GLN A 316 -35.89 -6.56 3.59
N LEU A 317 -36.95 -5.76 3.51
CA LEU A 317 -36.84 -4.32 3.65
C LEU A 317 -36.66 -3.98 5.13
N ILE A 318 -35.70 -3.10 5.40
CA ILE A 318 -35.35 -2.63 6.73
C ILE A 318 -35.89 -1.21 6.87
N SER A 319 -36.45 -0.86 8.02
CA SER A 319 -36.88 0.52 8.22
C SER A 319 -35.70 1.49 8.16
N ALA A 320 -35.85 2.60 7.43
CA ALA A 320 -34.86 3.68 7.39
C ALA A 320 -34.58 4.29 8.78
N THR A 321 -35.48 4.10 9.74
CA THR A 321 -35.30 4.53 11.14
C THR A 321 -34.51 3.52 11.98
N GLU A 322 -34.09 2.39 11.41
CA GLU A 322 -33.28 1.39 12.10
C GLU A 322 -31.92 1.99 12.44
N THR A 323 -31.62 2.06 13.72
CA THR A 323 -30.38 2.66 14.24
C THR A 323 -29.13 1.99 13.66
N ARG A 324 -29.21 0.71 13.26
CA ARG A 324 -28.07 0.01 12.66
C ARG A 324 -27.76 0.43 11.22
N LEU A 325 -28.70 1.05 10.49
CA LEU A 325 -28.42 1.68 9.19
C LEU A 325 -27.75 3.05 9.33
N THR A 326 -27.66 3.59 10.55
CA THR A 326 -26.89 4.80 10.85
C THR A 326 -25.45 4.52 11.29
N ARG A 327 -25.03 3.25 11.24
CA ARG A 327 -23.64 2.84 11.52
C ARG A 327 -23.08 1.95 10.41
N VAL A 328 -21.77 1.76 10.47
CA VAL A 328 -21.07 0.81 9.59
C VAL A 328 -21.55 -0.61 9.93
N THR A 329 -21.99 -1.35 8.91
CA THR A 329 -22.35 -2.76 9.05
C THR A 329 -21.15 -3.64 8.79
N THR A 330 -21.01 -4.67 9.60
CA THR A 330 -19.87 -5.59 9.57
C THR A 330 -20.34 -7.02 9.30
N VAL A 331 -19.57 -7.75 8.52
CA VAL A 331 -19.78 -9.18 8.28
C VAL A 331 -19.71 -9.98 9.59
N GLY A 332 -20.58 -10.98 9.72
CA GLY A 332 -20.77 -11.76 10.94
C GLY A 332 -21.70 -11.12 11.97
N GLU A 333 -22.23 -9.91 11.74
CA GLU A 333 -23.34 -9.40 12.55
C GLU A 333 -24.61 -10.25 12.36
N ALA A 334 -25.47 -10.24 13.38
CA ALA A 334 -26.82 -10.76 13.24
C ALA A 334 -27.60 -9.96 12.18
N PRO A 335 -28.44 -10.62 11.34
CA PRO A 335 -29.31 -9.96 10.39
C PRO A 335 -30.15 -8.86 11.02
N PHE A 336 -30.54 -7.85 10.25
CA PHE A 336 -31.43 -6.82 10.74
C PHE A 336 -32.81 -7.40 11.06
N VAL A 337 -33.43 -6.87 12.12
CA VAL A 337 -34.80 -7.27 12.47
C VAL A 337 -35.74 -6.63 11.47
N HIS A 338 -36.58 -7.47 10.84
CA HIS A 338 -37.58 -6.99 9.90
C HIS A 338 -38.49 -5.95 10.56
N THR A 339 -38.39 -4.73 10.06
CA THR A 339 -39.28 -3.63 10.45
C THR A 339 -39.78 -3.04 9.14
N ILE A 340 -41.09 -3.13 8.90
CA ILE A 340 -41.71 -2.56 7.70
C ILE A 340 -41.45 -1.05 7.72
N GLY A 341 -40.62 -0.58 6.80
CA GLY A 341 -40.38 0.84 6.60
C GLY A 341 -40.25 1.17 5.13
N THR A 342 -40.30 2.46 4.82
CA THR A 342 -40.18 2.96 3.45
C THR A 342 -38.76 2.65 2.93
N PRO A 343 -38.61 2.02 1.76
CA PRO A 343 -37.30 1.72 1.22
C PRO A 343 -36.55 3.02 0.93
N LEU A 344 -35.32 3.13 1.45
CA LEU A 344 -34.30 4.08 1.01
C LEU A 344 -33.80 3.54 -0.33
N LEU A 345 -34.55 3.89 -1.36
CA LEU A 345 -34.19 3.56 -2.73
C LEU A 345 -33.18 4.57 -3.25
N GLY A 346 -32.30 4.07 -4.10
CA GLY A 346 -31.26 4.85 -4.73
C GLY A 346 -30.96 4.32 -6.11
N THR A 347 -30.39 5.16 -6.96
CA THR A 347 -29.86 4.74 -8.26
C THR A 347 -28.75 3.70 -8.13
N GLU A 348 -28.07 3.66 -6.98
CA GLU A 348 -26.95 2.75 -6.69
C GLU A 348 -26.74 2.60 -5.18
N GLY A 349 -26.36 1.41 -4.71
CA GLY A 349 -26.02 1.17 -3.30
C GLY A 349 -25.70 -0.28 -2.96
N TYR A 350 -25.33 -0.50 -1.71
CA TYR A 350 -24.94 -1.83 -1.21
C TYR A 350 -26.12 -2.53 -0.54
N VAL A 351 -26.42 -3.75 -0.96
CA VAL A 351 -27.37 -4.65 -0.27
C VAL A 351 -26.62 -5.56 0.68
N VAL A 352 -27.25 -5.91 1.80
CA VAL A 352 -26.67 -6.83 2.77
C VAL A 352 -27.03 -8.27 2.41
N LEU A 353 -26.01 -9.13 2.34
CA LEU A 353 -26.19 -10.55 2.02
C LEU A 353 -26.06 -11.39 3.29
N THR A 354 -27.01 -12.31 3.49
CA THR A 354 -27.07 -13.19 4.67
C THR A 354 -27.06 -14.65 4.27
N ASP A 355 -26.39 -15.48 5.05
CA ASP A 355 -26.34 -16.93 4.84
C ASP A 355 -26.85 -17.62 6.11
N GLY A 356 -27.81 -18.53 5.94
CA GLY A 356 -28.41 -19.33 7.01
C GLY A 356 -27.58 -20.55 7.44
N THR A 357 -26.46 -20.82 6.76
CA THR A 357 -25.64 -22.03 6.91
C THR A 357 -24.34 -21.80 7.69
N ILE A 358 -24.12 -20.61 8.23
CA ILE A 358 -22.95 -20.31 9.07
C ILE A 358 -23.08 -21.08 10.38
N LEU A 359 -22.01 -21.72 10.84
CA LEU A 359 -22.04 -22.48 12.10
C LEU A 359 -21.79 -21.56 13.30
N ASN A 360 -22.52 -21.80 14.39
CA ASN A 360 -22.26 -21.17 15.70
C ASN A 360 -21.13 -21.91 16.44
N SER A 361 -20.85 -21.53 17.68
CA SER A 361 -19.85 -22.19 18.53
C SER A 361 -20.21 -23.63 18.95
N GLU A 362 -21.46 -24.04 18.74
CA GLU A 362 -22.01 -25.39 19.02
C GLU A 362 -22.21 -26.21 17.73
N ASP A 363 -21.69 -25.73 16.59
CA ASP A 363 -21.86 -26.31 15.24
C ASP A 363 -23.31 -26.37 14.72
N ASP A 364 -24.21 -25.56 15.29
CA ASP A 364 -25.56 -25.36 14.77
C ASP A 364 -25.61 -24.24 13.72
N PRO A 365 -26.41 -24.38 12.65
CA PRO A 365 -26.56 -23.36 11.64
C PRO A 365 -27.28 -22.12 12.19
N ILE A 366 -26.71 -20.95 11.92
CA ILE A 366 -27.18 -19.64 12.30
C ILE A 366 -27.12 -18.69 11.10
N ARG A 367 -28.11 -17.81 11.00
CA ARG A 367 -28.12 -16.77 9.96
C ARG A 367 -27.19 -15.64 10.35
N ARG A 368 -26.27 -15.26 9.46
CA ARG A 368 -25.34 -14.14 9.64
C ARG A 368 -25.14 -13.37 8.35
N ILE A 369 -24.73 -12.11 8.48
CA ILE A 369 -24.26 -11.31 7.35
C ILE A 369 -22.96 -11.93 6.83
N VAL A 370 -22.88 -12.23 5.54
CA VAL A 370 -21.70 -12.83 4.88
C VAL A 370 -21.05 -11.93 3.84
N GLY A 371 -21.65 -10.78 3.55
CA GLY A 371 -21.05 -9.84 2.62
C GLY A 371 -22.05 -8.81 2.13
N PHE A 372 -21.68 -8.16 1.04
CA PHE A 372 -22.47 -7.10 0.43
C PHE A 372 -22.48 -7.28 -1.09
N GLY A 373 -23.56 -6.84 -1.72
CA GLY A 373 -23.66 -6.76 -3.18
C GLY A 373 -23.90 -5.31 -3.61
N LEU A 374 -23.30 -4.87 -4.70
CA LEU A 374 -23.65 -3.64 -5.40
C LEU A 374 -24.89 -3.90 -6.24
N VAL A 375 -25.85 -3.01 -6.10
CA VAL A 375 -27.00 -2.91 -7.00
C VAL A 375 -27.10 -1.50 -7.57
N THR A 376 -27.53 -1.43 -8.81
CA THR A 376 -27.97 -0.22 -9.49
C THR A 376 -29.49 -0.27 -9.70
N ASN A 377 -30.10 0.88 -9.98
CA ASN A 377 -31.52 1.02 -10.29
C ASN A 377 -32.48 0.36 -9.28
N ALA A 378 -32.18 0.47 -7.97
CA ALA A 378 -33.09 0.00 -6.94
C ALA A 378 -34.35 0.87 -6.92
N ALA A 379 -35.48 0.34 -7.38
CA ALA A 379 -36.73 1.07 -7.53
C ALA A 379 -37.94 0.25 -7.07
N LEU A 380 -38.93 0.94 -6.49
CA LEU A 380 -40.23 0.36 -6.22
C LEU A 380 -41.02 0.36 -7.53
N THR A 381 -41.62 -0.76 -7.86
CA THR A 381 -42.44 -0.99 -9.04
C THR A 381 -43.81 -1.54 -8.61
N ASN A 382 -44.76 -1.60 -9.54
CA ASN A 382 -46.11 -2.13 -9.32
C ASN A 382 -46.82 -1.56 -8.06
N GLY A 383 -46.86 -0.23 -7.95
CA GLY A 383 -47.57 0.47 -6.87
C GLY A 383 -47.00 0.18 -5.48
N ASP A 384 -45.67 0.22 -5.37
CA ASP A 384 -44.89 -0.01 -4.14
C ASP A 384 -44.95 -1.44 -3.59
N THR A 385 -45.38 -2.40 -4.42
CA THR A 385 -45.48 -3.82 -4.05
C THR A 385 -44.38 -4.67 -4.67
N GLU A 386 -43.47 -4.11 -5.47
CA GLU A 386 -42.31 -4.81 -6.01
C GLU A 386 -41.05 -3.95 -5.90
N ILE A 387 -39.89 -4.56 -5.68
CA ILE A 387 -38.58 -3.93 -5.79
C ILE A 387 -37.90 -4.52 -7.03
N SER A 388 -37.52 -3.66 -7.95
CA SER A 388 -36.60 -4.00 -9.03
C SER A 388 -35.21 -3.52 -8.62
N ILE A 389 -34.21 -4.40 -8.66
CA ILE A 389 -32.79 -4.06 -8.46
C ILE A 389 -31.98 -4.65 -9.62
N THR A 390 -30.99 -3.93 -10.10
CA THR A 390 -30.07 -4.43 -11.12
C THR A 390 -28.74 -4.77 -10.43
N ARG A 391 -28.25 -6.01 -10.54
CA ARG A 391 -26.93 -6.40 -10.03
C ARG A 391 -25.92 -6.40 -11.17
N GLN A 392 -24.66 -6.13 -10.85
CA GLN A 392 -23.54 -6.26 -11.79
C GLN A 392 -22.79 -7.57 -11.53
N LEU A 393 -22.43 -8.32 -12.58
CA LEU A 393 -21.60 -9.52 -12.47
C LEU A 393 -20.42 -9.45 -13.45
N PRO A 394 -19.18 -9.77 -13.03
CA PRO A 394 -18.79 -9.98 -11.63
C PRO A 394 -18.98 -8.70 -10.80
N GLN A 395 -19.07 -8.85 -9.47
CA GLN A 395 -19.18 -7.71 -8.58
C GLN A 395 -17.89 -6.87 -8.59
N PRO A 396 -18.00 -5.54 -8.68
CA PRO A 396 -16.83 -4.68 -8.80
C PRO A 396 -16.11 -4.49 -7.46
N VAL A 397 -14.93 -3.89 -7.52
CA VAL A 397 -14.28 -3.24 -6.38
C VAL A 397 -15.06 -1.96 -6.08
N GLY A 398 -15.66 -1.87 -4.89
CA GLY A 398 -16.42 -0.69 -4.52
C GLY A 398 -15.52 0.55 -4.40
N LEU A 399 -15.87 1.60 -5.14
CA LEU A 399 -15.11 2.85 -5.16
C LEU A 399 -15.09 3.55 -3.79
N GLN A 400 -16.17 3.46 -3.01
CA GLN A 400 -16.30 4.24 -1.78
C GLN A 400 -17.04 3.45 -0.69
N ASN A 401 -16.83 3.83 0.56
CA ASN A 401 -17.64 3.38 1.70
C ASN A 401 -17.70 1.85 1.94
N VAL A 402 -16.79 1.08 1.32
CA VAL A 402 -16.56 -0.34 1.59
C VAL A 402 -15.13 -0.57 2.06
N SER A 403 -14.92 -1.63 2.83
CA SER A 403 -13.60 -1.95 3.36
C SER A 403 -13.40 -3.46 3.51
N ALA A 404 -12.21 -3.93 3.13
CA ALA A 404 -11.73 -5.27 3.41
C ALA A 404 -11.20 -5.43 4.85
N SER A 405 -11.32 -4.40 5.70
CA SER A 405 -10.85 -4.49 7.09
C SER A 405 -11.77 -5.38 7.94
N VAL A 406 -11.20 -6.47 8.44
CA VAL A 406 -11.86 -7.39 9.36
C VAL A 406 -11.83 -6.79 10.76
N ARG A 407 -13.00 -6.47 11.32
CA ARG A 407 -13.15 -6.05 12.73
C ARG A 407 -14.31 -6.82 13.35
N PRO A 408 -14.21 -7.26 14.61
CA PRO A 408 -15.36 -7.78 15.31
C PRO A 408 -16.47 -6.73 15.43
N PRO A 409 -17.74 -7.12 15.36
CA PRO A 409 -18.86 -6.22 15.52
C PRO A 409 -18.99 -5.77 16.98
N GLU A 410 -19.42 -4.51 17.16
CA GLU A 410 -19.58 -3.91 18.50
C GLU A 410 -20.62 -4.62 19.37
N SER A 411 -21.56 -5.34 18.75
CA SER A 411 -22.59 -6.13 19.43
C SER A 411 -22.01 -7.35 20.17
N GLY A 412 -20.79 -7.76 19.85
CA GLY A 412 -20.21 -8.99 20.38
C GLY A 412 -20.65 -10.26 19.64
N ASP A 413 -21.39 -10.13 18.53
CA ASP A 413 -22.03 -11.25 17.80
C ASP A 413 -21.05 -12.37 17.40
N TRP A 414 -19.75 -12.09 17.31
CA TRP A 414 -18.72 -13.08 17.01
C TRP A 414 -18.40 -14.05 18.14
N SER A 415 -18.81 -13.80 19.39
CA SER A 415 -18.57 -14.74 20.50
C SER A 415 -19.23 -16.10 20.27
N ASP A 416 -20.31 -16.10 19.50
CA ASP A 416 -21.18 -17.26 19.31
C ASP A 416 -21.05 -17.83 17.89
N ILE A 417 -20.00 -17.48 17.14
CA ILE A 417 -19.82 -17.89 15.73
C ILE A 417 -18.56 -18.73 15.56
N ASN A 418 -18.66 -19.79 14.77
CA ASN A 418 -17.49 -20.48 14.23
C ASN A 418 -16.89 -19.63 13.10
N LEU A 419 -15.87 -18.82 13.43
CA LEU A 419 -15.23 -17.90 12.48
C LEU A 419 -14.64 -18.61 11.26
N SER A 420 -14.22 -19.87 11.38
CA SER A 420 -13.71 -20.65 10.25
C SER A 420 -14.82 -20.94 9.23
N SER A 421 -16.02 -21.29 9.72
CA SER A 421 -17.21 -21.46 8.88
C SER A 421 -17.57 -20.15 8.17
N LEU A 422 -17.59 -19.03 8.90
CA LEU A 422 -17.87 -17.72 8.35
C LEU A 422 -16.87 -17.33 7.23
N PHE A 423 -15.57 -17.35 7.50
CA PHE A 423 -14.56 -16.92 6.51
C PHE A 423 -14.46 -17.87 5.32
N SER A 424 -14.63 -19.18 5.52
CA SER A 424 -14.65 -20.14 4.41
C SER A 424 -15.83 -19.88 3.45
N LYS A 425 -17.01 -19.57 3.99
CA LYS A 425 -18.18 -19.23 3.18
C LYS A 425 -18.01 -17.92 2.41
N ILE A 426 -17.46 -16.89 3.06
CA ILE A 426 -17.16 -15.61 2.42
C ILE A 426 -16.19 -15.80 1.26
N GLN A 427 -15.13 -16.57 1.47
CA GLN A 427 -14.14 -16.86 0.44
C GLN A 427 -14.76 -17.61 -0.75
N ALA A 428 -15.61 -18.61 -0.48
CA ALA A 428 -16.32 -19.34 -1.54
C ALA A 428 -17.24 -18.41 -2.36
N HIS A 429 -18.07 -17.60 -1.69
CA HIS A 429 -18.97 -16.64 -2.36
C HIS A 429 -18.20 -15.57 -3.14
N SER A 430 -17.03 -15.15 -2.65
CA SER A 430 -16.17 -14.19 -3.34
C SER A 430 -15.47 -14.77 -4.56
N ALA A 431 -15.02 -16.03 -4.50
CA ALA A 431 -14.36 -16.70 -5.63
C ALA A 431 -15.30 -16.86 -6.83
N GLU A 432 -16.60 -16.92 -6.56
CA GLU A 432 -17.66 -16.96 -7.56
C GLU A 432 -18.10 -15.55 -8.04
N GLY A 433 -17.37 -14.48 -7.67
CA GLY A 433 -17.61 -13.10 -8.13
C GLY A 433 -18.88 -12.44 -7.61
N ARG A 434 -19.47 -12.96 -6.51
CA ARG A 434 -20.81 -12.56 -6.03
C ARG A 434 -20.81 -11.52 -4.92
N LEU A 435 -19.66 -11.24 -4.32
CA LEU A 435 -19.52 -10.24 -3.27
C LEU A 435 -18.81 -9.01 -3.82
N ILE A 436 -19.23 -7.81 -3.42
CA ILE A 436 -18.46 -6.60 -3.66
C ILE A 436 -17.06 -6.77 -3.06
N LEU A 437 -16.07 -6.35 -3.83
CA LEU A 437 -14.69 -6.35 -3.41
C LEU A 437 -14.32 -4.98 -2.83
N ALA A 438 -13.28 -4.96 -2.03
CA ALA A 438 -12.67 -3.75 -1.50
C ALA A 438 -11.15 -3.90 -1.58
N PRO A 439 -10.43 -2.80 -1.84
CA PRO A 439 -8.97 -2.86 -1.93
C PRO A 439 -8.36 -3.13 -0.55
N ALA A 440 -7.41 -4.05 -0.48
CA ALA A 440 -6.67 -4.39 0.72
C ALA A 440 -5.17 -4.43 0.45
N LEU A 441 -4.36 -3.87 1.33
CA LEU A 441 -2.91 -4.07 1.27
C LEU A 441 -2.58 -5.51 1.67
N VAL A 442 -1.97 -6.24 0.73
CA VAL A 442 -1.53 -7.62 0.93
C VAL A 442 -0.02 -7.72 1.10
N ARG A 443 0.72 -6.73 0.59
CA ARG A 443 2.17 -6.66 0.74
C ARG A 443 2.66 -5.23 0.91
N THR A 444 3.50 -5.04 1.91
CA THR A 444 4.30 -3.82 2.14
C THR A 444 5.75 -4.23 2.43
N MET A 445 6.72 -3.34 2.18
CA MET A 445 8.11 -3.56 2.57
C MET A 445 8.31 -3.07 4.02
N GLU A 446 7.86 -3.83 5.01
CA GLU A 446 8.25 -3.64 6.42
C GLU A 446 9.29 -4.67 6.89
#